data_AF-A0A6A8GF82-F1
#
_entry.id   AF-A0A6A8GF82-F1
#
_cell.length_a   1.000
_cell.length_b   1.000
_cell.length_c   1.000
_cell.angle_alpha   90.00
_cell.angle_beta   90.00
_cell.angle_gamma   90.00
#
_symmetry.space_group_name_H-M   'P 1'
#
loop_
_entity.id
_entity.type
_entity.pdbx_description
1 polymer ?
#
loop_
_entity_poly.entity_id
_entity_poly.type
_entity_poly.pdbx_seq_one_letter_code
_entity_poly.pdbx_strand_id
1 'polypeptide(L)'
;MNRRQALSLALILLVLAAGALFVTDRYAKRQALQQEEAYLQSELARSSCVTNFDTSGTVGDEKATVVDRSLDGRWVRVSHPYWYDTDQTHADTSSEAVYYVGLNSVYRVNGESPGPVC
;
A
#
# COMPACT_ATOMS: atom_id res chain seq x y z
N MET A 1 -21.81 -38.07 -16.35
CA MET A 1 -21.32 -37.24 -15.22
C MET A 1 -22.19 -37.51 -14.01
N ASN A 2 -21.62 -38.04 -12.92
CA ASN A 2 -22.41 -38.53 -11.77
C ASN A 2 -22.85 -37.36 -10.86
N ARG A 3 -24.07 -37.39 -10.31
CA ARG A 3 -24.60 -36.37 -9.38
C ARG A 3 -23.61 -36.01 -8.26
N ARG A 4 -22.86 -36.99 -7.76
CA ARG A 4 -21.81 -36.79 -6.75
C ARG A 4 -20.63 -35.96 -7.25
N GLN A 5 -20.18 -36.18 -8.49
CA GLN A 5 -19.11 -35.40 -9.11
C GLN A 5 -19.56 -33.96 -9.41
N ALA A 6 -20.81 -33.77 -9.85
CA ALA A 6 -21.38 -32.44 -10.06
C ALA A 6 -21.49 -31.64 -8.75
N LEU A 7 -21.91 -32.30 -7.65
CA LEU A 7 -21.96 -31.68 -6.32
C LEU A 7 -20.58 -31.31 -5.79
N SER A 8 -19.58 -32.20 -5.95
CA SER A 8 -18.19 -31.93 -5.54
C SER A 8 -17.57 -30.77 -6.33
N LEU A 9 -17.77 -30.73 -7.65
CA LEU A 9 -17.31 -29.62 -8.50
C LEU A 9 -17.98 -28.28 -8.13
N ALA A 10 -19.29 -28.29 -7.87
CA ALA A 10 -20.01 -27.08 -7.44
C ALA A 10 -19.52 -26.57 -6.09
N LEU A 11 -19.21 -27.47 -5.14
CA LEU A 11 -18.67 -27.09 -3.83
C LEU A 11 -17.27 -26.48 -3.94
N ILE A 12 -16.40 -27.06 -4.77
CA ILE A 12 -15.04 -26.55 -5.00
C ILE A 12 -15.09 -25.17 -5.67
N LEU A 13 -15.98 -24.98 -6.66
CA LEU A 13 -16.17 -23.69 -7.34
C LEU A 13 -16.70 -22.61 -6.38
N LEU A 14 -17.62 -22.96 -5.47
CA LEU A 14 -18.13 -22.03 -4.45
C LEU A 14 -17.04 -21.57 -3.47
N VAL A 15 -16.17 -22.47 -3.04
CA VAL A 15 -15.05 -22.13 -2.13
C VAL A 15 -14.01 -21.25 -2.83
N LEU A 16 -13.72 -21.51 -4.11
CA LEU A 16 -12.79 -20.69 -4.89
C LEU A 16 -13.34 -19.27 -5.14
N ALA A 17 -14.64 -19.14 -5.43
CA ALA A 17 -15.28 -17.83 -5.58
C ALA A 17 -15.31 -17.03 -4.27
N ALA A 18 -15.55 -17.69 -3.12
CA ALA A 18 -15.56 -17.02 -1.82
C ALA A 18 -14.18 -16.46 -1.41
N GLY A 19 -13.09 -17.11 -1.83
CA GLY A 19 -11.72 -16.61 -1.61
C GLY A 19 -11.40 -15.31 -2.35
N ALA A 20 -12.20 -14.94 -3.37
CA ALA A 20 -12.05 -13.70 -4.13
C ALA A 20 -12.87 -12.51 -3.57
N LEU A 21 -13.68 -12.73 -2.53
CA LEU A 21 -14.64 -11.73 -2.03
C LEU A 21 -14.18 -10.95 -0.80
N PHE A 22 -12.99 -11.24 -0.25
CA PHE A 22 -12.52 -10.58 0.97
C PHE A 22 -11.07 -10.12 0.87
N VAL A 23 -10.82 -8.91 1.36
CA VAL A 23 -9.46 -8.35 1.48
C VAL A 23 -8.76 -9.00 2.66
N THR A 24 -7.71 -9.79 2.39
CA THR A 24 -6.86 -10.35 3.45
C THR A 24 -5.90 -9.29 3.99
N ASP A 25 -5.53 -9.38 5.28
CA ASP A 25 -4.57 -8.46 5.90
C ASP A 25 -3.21 -8.46 5.17
N ARG A 26 -2.75 -9.62 4.70
CA ARG A 26 -1.50 -9.74 3.92
C ARG A 26 -1.60 -8.99 2.59
N TYR A 27 -2.71 -9.17 1.87
CA TYR A 27 -2.95 -8.46 0.62
C TYR A 27 -3.03 -6.94 0.86
N ALA A 28 -3.80 -6.51 1.86
CA ALA A 28 -3.96 -5.10 2.21
C ALA A 28 -2.63 -4.43 2.54
N LYS A 29 -1.80 -5.06 3.39
CA LYS A 29 -0.48 -4.53 3.74
C LYS A 29 0.41 -4.33 2.53
N ARG A 30 0.48 -5.33 1.65
CA ARG A 30 1.29 -5.26 0.42
C ARG A 30 0.81 -4.18 -0.54
N GLN A 31 -0.50 -4.06 -0.74
CA GLN A 31 -1.06 -3.03 -1.62
C GLN A 31 -0.89 -1.62 -1.06
N ALA A 32 -1.03 -1.46 0.26
CA ALA A 32 -0.81 -0.16 0.90
C ALA A 32 0.66 0.27 0.78
N LEU A 33 1.62 -0.63 1.00
CA LEU A 33 3.05 -0.34 0.81
C LEU A 33 3.36 0.09 -0.63
N GLN A 34 2.90 -0.70 -1.60
CA GLN A 34 3.11 -0.40 -3.02
C GLN A 34 2.52 0.97 -3.41
N GLN A 35 1.36 1.35 -2.86
CA GLN A 35 0.77 2.66 -3.14
C GLN A 35 1.42 3.82 -2.40
N GLU A 36 2.04 3.60 -1.25
CA GLU A 36 2.85 4.64 -0.60
C GLU A 36 4.14 4.85 -1.38
N GLU A 37 4.83 3.78 -1.79
CA GLU A 37 6.06 3.90 -2.60
C GLU A 37 5.79 4.67 -3.91
N ALA A 38 4.73 4.32 -4.63
CA ALA A 38 4.35 5.00 -5.86
C ALA A 38 3.96 6.48 -5.62
N TYR A 39 3.31 6.77 -4.49
CA TYR A 39 2.99 8.15 -4.10
C TYR A 39 4.26 8.95 -3.82
N LEU A 40 5.21 8.41 -3.04
CA LEU A 40 6.50 9.05 -2.76
C LEU A 40 7.27 9.34 -4.03
N GLN A 41 7.40 8.36 -4.93
CA GLN A 41 8.07 8.54 -6.22
C GLN A 41 7.41 9.66 -7.04
N SER A 42 6.09 9.68 -7.10
CA SER A 42 5.36 10.71 -7.85
C SER A 42 5.52 12.11 -7.25
N GLU A 43 5.46 12.25 -5.93
CA GLU A 43 5.55 13.54 -5.26
C GLU A 43 6.96 14.12 -5.32
N LEU A 44 7.98 13.30 -5.06
CA LEU A 44 9.38 13.73 -5.11
C LEU A 44 9.79 14.09 -6.55
N ALA A 45 9.38 13.30 -7.55
CA ALA A 45 9.63 13.63 -8.95
C ALA A 45 8.95 14.92 -9.42
N ARG A 46 7.84 15.31 -8.79
CA ARG A 46 7.09 16.54 -9.11
C ARG A 46 7.67 17.77 -8.40
N SER A 47 8.49 17.58 -7.38
CA SER A 47 9.11 18.69 -6.64
C SER A 47 10.18 19.38 -7.49
N SER A 48 10.08 20.69 -7.66
CA SER A 48 10.95 21.48 -8.53
C SER A 48 12.39 21.64 -8.01
N CYS A 49 12.59 21.43 -6.71
CA CYS A 49 13.84 21.64 -6.01
C CYS A 49 14.54 20.33 -5.63
N VAL A 50 13.91 19.18 -5.89
CA VAL A 50 14.52 17.86 -5.72
C VAL A 50 15.35 17.55 -6.96
N THR A 51 16.63 17.28 -6.75
CA THR A 51 17.58 16.95 -7.83
C THR A 51 17.79 15.45 -7.98
N ASN A 52 17.65 14.71 -6.87
CA ASN A 52 17.76 13.26 -6.83
C ASN A 52 16.92 12.72 -5.67
N PHE A 53 16.42 11.49 -5.80
CA PHE A 53 15.63 10.85 -4.75
C PHE A 53 15.58 9.33 -4.91
N ASP A 54 15.23 8.64 -3.84
CA ASP A 54 14.91 7.21 -3.85
C ASP A 54 13.93 6.89 -2.71
N THR A 55 13.22 5.78 -2.83
CA THR A 55 12.33 5.21 -1.80
C THR A 55 13.02 4.16 -0.94
N SER A 56 14.32 3.95 -1.12
CA SER A 56 15.17 3.18 -0.22
C SER A 56 15.87 4.08 0.79
N GLY A 57 15.24 4.37 1.93
CA GLY A 57 15.90 5.15 3.00
C GLY A 57 16.74 4.30 3.95
N THR A 58 17.65 4.92 4.70
CA THR A 58 18.52 4.22 5.67
C THR A 58 18.05 4.36 7.12
N VAL A 59 17.11 5.29 7.38
CA VAL A 59 16.60 5.61 8.72
C VAL A 59 15.37 4.80 9.17
N GLY A 60 14.96 3.78 8.41
CA GLY A 60 13.87 2.90 8.83
C GLY A 60 13.60 1.76 7.89
N ASP A 61 12.81 0.79 8.35
CA ASP A 61 12.28 -0.29 7.54
C ASP A 61 10.85 0.05 7.07
N GLU A 62 10.50 -0.42 5.87
CA GLU A 62 9.11 -0.45 5.43
C GLU A 62 8.23 -1.21 6.42
N LYS A 63 7.11 -0.59 6.82
CA LYS A 63 6.18 -1.20 7.78
C LYS A 63 4.74 -0.97 7.38
N ALA A 64 3.94 -2.04 7.45
CA ALA A 64 2.50 -1.98 7.25
C ALA A 64 1.73 -2.68 8.37
N THR A 65 0.82 -1.93 9.00
CA THR A 65 -0.01 -2.41 10.11
C THR A 65 -1.48 -2.16 9.82
N VAL A 66 -2.29 -3.20 9.89
CA VAL A 66 -3.76 -3.06 9.78
C VAL A 66 -4.26 -2.44 11.08
N VAL A 67 -4.87 -1.26 10.99
CA VAL A 67 -5.40 -0.50 12.13
C VAL A 67 -6.91 -0.66 12.29
N ASP A 68 -7.62 -0.96 11.20
CA ASP A 68 -9.07 -1.24 11.24
C ASP A 68 -9.51 -2.22 10.14
N ARG A 69 -10.66 -2.86 10.33
CA ARG A 69 -11.21 -3.90 9.44
C ARG A 69 -12.70 -3.74 9.23
N SER A 70 -13.14 -3.88 7.99
CA SER A 70 -14.55 -4.10 7.63
C SER A 70 -14.70 -5.39 6.81
N LEU A 71 -15.93 -5.72 6.41
CA LEU A 71 -16.15 -6.80 5.45
C LEU A 71 -15.56 -6.46 4.07
N ASP A 72 -15.61 -5.17 3.71
CA ASP A 72 -15.27 -4.69 2.36
C ASP A 72 -13.80 -4.30 2.21
N GLY A 73 -13.07 -4.13 3.32
CA GLY A 73 -11.69 -3.63 3.26
C GLY A 73 -10.95 -3.57 4.58
N ARG A 74 -9.75 -2.97 4.50
CA ARG A 74 -8.81 -2.82 5.61
C ARG A 74 -8.25 -1.40 5.60
N TRP A 75 -8.13 -0.80 6.77
CA TRP A 75 -7.32 0.40 6.95
C TRP A 75 -5.93 -0.01 7.36
N VAL A 76 -4.93 0.47 6.63
CA VAL A 76 -3.53 0.11 6.82
C VAL A 76 -2.73 1.37 7.07
N ARG A 77 -2.05 1.45 8.21
CA ARG A 77 -1.01 2.43 8.44
C ARG A 77 0.29 1.93 7.82
N VAL A 78 0.91 2.79 7.01
CA VAL A 78 2.18 2.53 6.33
C VAL A 78 3.22 3.52 6.83
N SER A 79 4.40 3.00 7.12
CA SER A 79 5.64 3.75 7.29
C SER A 79 6.56 3.34 6.14
N HIS A 80 7.06 4.31 5.37
CA HIS A 80 7.96 4.02 4.24
C HIS A 80 9.17 4.95 4.27
N PRO A 81 10.40 4.42 4.33
CA PRO A 81 11.60 5.25 4.29
C PRO A 81 11.77 5.87 2.90
N TYR A 82 12.37 7.06 2.82
CA TYR A 82 12.75 7.69 1.56
C TYR A 82 13.81 8.76 1.82
N TRP A 83 14.59 9.08 0.79
CA TRP A 83 15.51 10.21 0.84
C TRP A 83 15.41 11.06 -0.42
N TYR A 84 15.85 12.31 -0.30
CA TYR A 84 15.98 13.22 -1.42
C TYR A 84 17.15 14.19 -1.22
N ASP A 85 17.70 14.61 -2.35
CA ASP A 85 18.67 15.69 -2.45
C ASP A 85 18.02 16.94 -3.04
N THR A 86 18.43 18.08 -2.53
CA THR A 86 18.26 19.39 -3.16
C THR A 86 19.64 20.00 -3.43
N ASP A 87 19.70 21.16 -4.06
CA ASP A 87 20.97 21.89 -4.24
C ASP A 87 21.66 22.26 -2.92
N GLN A 88 20.94 22.25 -1.79
CA GLN A 88 21.43 22.73 -0.50
C GLN A 88 21.49 21.64 0.57
N THR A 89 20.67 20.61 0.46
CA THR A 89 20.43 19.66 1.55
C THR A 89 20.22 18.25 1.05
N HIS A 90 20.67 17.29 1.85
CA HIS A 90 20.25 15.90 1.80
C HIS A 90 19.30 15.64 2.97
N ALA A 91 18.19 14.97 2.72
CA ALA A 91 17.26 14.55 3.74
C ALA A 91 16.96 13.05 3.57
N ASP A 92 17.15 12.29 4.63
CA ASP A 92 16.75 10.88 4.74
C ASP A 92 15.75 10.75 5.88
N THR A 93 14.55 10.28 5.58
CA THR A 93 13.40 10.31 6.49
C THR A 93 12.42 9.17 6.17
N SER A 94 11.26 9.16 6.83
CA SER A 94 10.18 8.21 6.58
C SER A 94 8.84 8.91 6.46
N SER A 95 7.99 8.48 5.54
CA SER A 95 6.60 8.91 5.47
C SER A 95 5.73 8.08 6.40
N GLU A 96 4.64 8.68 6.87
CA GLU A 96 3.58 8.01 7.61
C GLU A 96 2.24 8.31 6.95
N ALA A 97 1.51 7.27 6.57
CA ALA A 97 0.24 7.40 5.86
C ALA A 97 -0.76 6.31 6.28
N VAL A 98 -2.04 6.57 6.03
CA VAL A 98 -3.12 5.60 6.19
C VAL A 98 -3.80 5.38 4.86
N TYR A 99 -3.93 4.12 4.46
CA TYR A 99 -4.62 3.69 3.26
C TYR A 99 -5.87 2.89 3.61
N TYR A 100 -6.91 3.06 2.80
CA TYR A 100 -8.00 2.09 2.72
C TYR A 100 -7.75 1.16 1.54
N VAL A 101 -7.77 -0.14 1.80
CA VAL A 101 -7.68 -1.19 0.78
C VAL A 101 -9.00 -1.93 0.74
N GLY A 102 -9.76 -1.69 -0.32
CA GLY A 102 -10.98 -2.43 -0.66
C GLY A 102 -10.70 -3.54 -1.67
N LEU A 103 -11.77 -4.23 -2.09
CA LEU A 103 -11.68 -5.31 -3.07
C LEU A 103 -11.14 -4.87 -4.43
N ASN A 104 -11.54 -3.67 -4.89
CA ASN A 104 -11.23 -3.16 -6.23
C ASN A 104 -10.58 -1.78 -6.19
N SER A 105 -10.22 -1.25 -5.02
CA SER A 105 -9.68 0.09 -4.88
C SER A 105 -8.70 0.19 -3.72
N VAL A 106 -7.69 1.05 -3.91
CA VAL A 106 -6.74 1.44 -2.88
C VAL A 106 -6.64 2.95 -2.94
N TYR A 107 -6.86 3.64 -1.83
CA TYR A 107 -6.71 5.09 -1.78
C TYR A 107 -6.13 5.54 -0.43
N ARG A 108 -5.34 6.63 -0.51
CA ARG A 108 -4.71 7.28 0.63
C ARG A 108 -5.78 8.09 1.37
N VAL A 109 -6.00 7.76 2.65
CA VAL A 109 -7.00 8.39 3.52
C VAL A 109 -6.39 9.58 4.25
N ASN A 110 -5.15 9.44 4.69
CA ASN A 110 -4.42 10.45 5.43
C ASN A 110 -2.91 10.25 5.27
N GLY A 111 -2.13 11.28 5.57
CA GLY A 111 -0.68 11.25 5.67
C GLY A 111 -0.06 12.58 5.25
N GLU A 112 1.18 12.77 5.65
CA GLU A 112 1.92 14.02 5.40
C GLU A 112 2.35 14.12 3.93
N SER A 113 2.57 15.34 3.45
CA SER A 113 3.16 15.55 2.12
C SER A 113 4.66 15.28 2.21
N PRO A 114 5.20 14.35 1.40
CA PRO A 114 6.63 14.07 1.40
C PRO A 114 7.40 15.16 0.67
N GLY A 115 8.69 15.22 0.94
CA GLY A 115 9.62 16.11 0.27
C GLY A 115 9.67 17.54 0.82
N PRO A 116 10.53 18.39 0.23
CA PRO A 116 10.74 19.75 0.69
C PRO A 116 9.60 20.69 0.28
N VAL A 117 9.37 21.74 1.08
CA VAL A 117 8.50 22.86 0.69
C VAL A 117 9.32 23.83 -0.15
N CYS A 118 8.90 23.97 -1.40
CA CYS A 118 9.42 24.87 -2.42
C CYS A 118 8.19 25.55 -3.06
#